data_AF-A0A933LEN2-F1
#
_entry.id   AF-A0A933LEN2-F1
#
_cell.length_a   1.000
_cell.length_b   1.000
_cell.length_c   1.000
_cell.angle_alpha   90.00
_cell.angle_beta   90.00
_cell.angle_gamma   90.00
#
_symmetry.space_group_name_H-M   'P 1'
#
loop_
_entity.id
_entity.type
_entity.pdbx_description
1 polymer ?
#
loop_
_entity_poly.entity_id
_entity_poly.type
_entity_poly.pdbx_seq_one_letter_code
_entity_poly.pdbx_strand_id
1 'polypeptide(L)'
;LLVGVLAYAWKGNVALGVVAGLAMLLNLATAVTVGVLVPVTLKALRLDPALASGVLVTTFTDVLGFFFFLGIATLMIERIA
;
A
#
# COMPACT_ATOMS: atom_id res chain seq x y z
N LEU A 1 8.99 4.33 6.06
CA LEU A 1 10.36 4.90 6.09
C LEU A 1 11.41 3.89 6.57
N LEU A 2 11.27 3.27 7.75
CA LEU A 2 12.19 2.20 8.20
C LEU A 2 12.38 1.08 7.15
N VAL A 3 11.30 0.65 6.50
CA VAL A 3 11.35 -0.36 5.43
C VAL A 3 12.24 0.09 4.24
N GLY A 4 12.23 1.38 3.89
CA GLY A 4 13.09 1.90 2.83
C GLY A 4 14.57 1.91 3.22
N VAL A 5 14.87 2.22 4.49
CA VAL A 5 16.23 2.15 5.03
C VAL A 5 16.73 0.70 5.04
N LEU A 6 15.88 -0.25 5.46
CA LEU A 6 16.21 -1.67 5.43
C LEU A 6 16.43 -2.19 4.01
N ALA A 7 15.59 -1.77 3.05
CA ALA A 7 15.76 -2.13 1.64
C ALA A 7 17.07 -1.58 1.05
N TYR A 8 17.46 -0.36 1.41
CA TYR A 8 18.76 0.20 1.07
C TYR A 8 19.91 -0.59 1.72
N ALA A 9 19.83 -0.87 3.02
CA ALA A 9 20.86 -1.62 3.74
C ALA A 9 21.03 -3.04 3.18
N TRP A 10 19.97 -3.64 2.64
CA TRP A 10 20.01 -4.99 2.09
C TRP A 10 20.66 -5.06 0.71
N LYS A 11 20.30 -4.17 -0.22
CA LYS A 11 20.78 -4.24 -1.63
C LYS A 11 21.81 -3.17 -2.00
N GLY A 12 22.08 -2.20 -1.12
CA GLY A 12 22.97 -1.07 -1.39
C GLY A 12 22.45 -0.08 -2.44
N ASN A 13 21.25 -0.30 -3.00
CA ASN A 13 20.68 0.53 -4.05
C ASN A 13 19.68 1.54 -3.47
N VAL A 14 20.01 2.83 -3.58
CA VAL A 14 19.19 3.95 -3.09
C VAL A 14 17.81 3.98 -3.78
N ALA A 15 17.73 3.69 -5.08
CA ALA A 15 16.47 3.66 -5.81
C ALA A 15 15.50 2.62 -5.25
N LEU A 16 16.02 1.45 -4.84
CA LEU A 16 15.20 0.40 -4.23
C LEU A 16 14.71 0.79 -2.83
N GLY A 17 15.56 1.46 -2.04
CA GLY A 17 15.16 2.04 -0.76
C GLY A 17 14.06 3.10 -0.91
N VAL A 18 14.15 3.94 -1.94
CA VAL A 18 13.13 4.94 -2.29
C VAL A 18 11.82 4.27 -2.71
N VAL A 19 11.87 3.26 -3.58
CA VAL A 19 10.70 2.50 -4.03
C VAL A 19 9.96 1.88 -2.85
N ALA A 20 10.68 1.13 -2.00
CA ALA A 20 10.09 0.49 -0.83
C ALA A 20 9.56 1.51 0.20
N GLY A 21 10.30 2.61 0.40
CA GLY A 21 9.92 3.68 1.32
C GLY A 21 8.65 4.41 0.90
N LEU A 22 8.57 4.83 -0.36
CA LEU A 22 7.40 5.52 -0.94
C LEU A 22 6.19 4.59 -1.05
N ALA A 23 6.39 3.36 -1.52
CA ALA A 23 5.31 2.38 -1.62
C ALA A 23 4.65 2.13 -0.25
N MET A 24 5.45 1.97 0.80
CA MET A 24 4.93 1.79 2.16
C MET A 24 4.20 3.03 2.70
N LEU A 25 4.68 4.24 2.38
CA LEU A 25 4.00 5.48 2.76
C LEU A 25 2.61 5.58 2.10
N LEU A 26 2.54 5.32 0.80
CA LEU A 26 1.27 5.33 0.06
C LEU A 26 0.33 4.22 0.53
N ASN A 27 0.87 3.03 0.80
CA ASN A 27 0.09 1.92 1.33
C ASN A 27 -0.53 2.27 2.69
N LEU A 28 0.22 2.89 3.59
CA LEU A 28 -0.29 3.33 4.90
C LEU A 28 -1.36 4.42 4.78
N ALA A 29 -1.14 5.41 3.92
CA ALA A 29 -2.14 6.45 3.66
C ALA A 29 -3.45 5.82 3.16
N THR A 30 -3.32 4.90 2.21
CA THR A 30 -4.45 4.18 1.62
C THR A 30 -5.13 3.25 2.63
N ALA A 31 -4.38 2.58 3.51
CA ALA A 31 -4.94 1.71 4.55
C ALA A 31 -5.88 2.49 5.48
N VAL A 32 -5.48 3.69 5.90
CA VAL A 32 -6.32 4.57 6.74
C VAL A 32 -7.56 5.02 5.95
N THR A 33 -7.37 5.43 4.70
CA THR A 33 -8.46 5.87 3.81
C THR A 33 -9.48 4.76 3.58
N VAL A 34 -9.05 3.57 3.17
CA VAL A 34 -9.88 2.39 2.92
C VAL A 34 -10.56 1.90 4.20
N GLY A 35 -9.83 1.92 5.33
CA GLY A 35 -10.36 1.52 6.63
C GLY A 35 -11.57 2.34 7.08
N VAL A 36 -11.70 3.59 6.61
CA VAL A 36 -12.88 4.43 6.86
C VAL A 36 -13.88 4.37 5.70
N LEU A 37 -13.41 4.44 4.46
CA LEU A 37 -14.28 4.49 3.27
C LEU A 37 -15.09 3.21 3.08
N VAL A 38 -14.51 2.03 3.31
CA VAL A 38 -15.22 0.76 3.07
C VAL A 38 -16.46 0.64 3.99
N PRO A 39 -16.34 0.80 5.33
CA PRO A 39 -17.52 0.77 6.21
C PRO A 39 -18.53 1.89 5.92
N VAL A 40 -18.06 3.11 5.62
CA VAL A 40 -18.93 4.25 5.32
C VAL A 40 -19.71 4.03 4.02
N THR A 41 -19.06 3.49 2.99
CA THR A 41 -19.69 3.20 1.69
C THR A 41 -20.71 2.07 1.84
N LEU A 42 -20.41 1.01 2.60
CA LEU A 42 -21.36 -0.05 2.90
C LEU A 42 -22.61 0.50 3.61
N LYS A 43 -22.42 1.37 4.61
CA LYS A 43 -23.53 2.04 5.30
C LYS A 43 -24.37 2.90 4.34
N ALA A 44 -23.74 3.62 3.42
CA ALA A 44 -24.43 4.43 2.40
C ALA A 44 -25.26 3.56 1.45
N LEU A 45 -24.79 2.36 1.12
CA LEU A 45 -25.49 1.37 0.31
C LEU A 45 -26.53 0.54 1.09
N ARG A 46 -26.79 0.86 2.37
CA ARG A 46 -27.67 0.10 3.28
C ARG A 46 -27.24 -1.36 3.49
N LEU A 47 -25.96 -1.65 3.28
CA LEU A 47 -25.34 -2.93 3.60
C LEU A 47 -24.79 -2.86 5.04
N ASP A 48 -24.79 -3.99 5.73
CA ASP A 48 -24.30 -4.07 7.10
C ASP A 48 -22.79 -3.78 7.16
N PRO A 49 -22.32 -2.74 7.87
CA PRO A 49 -20.90 -2.48 8.05
C PRO A 49 -20.15 -3.65 8.74
N ALA A 50 -20.84 -4.57 9.41
CA ALA A 50 -20.23 -5.81 9.90
C ALA A 50 -19.78 -6.74 8.74
N LEU A 51 -20.39 -6.61 7.55
CA LEU A 51 -19.91 -7.25 6.32
C LEU A 51 -18.59 -6.64 5.84
N ALA A 52 -18.27 -5.41 6.25
CA ALA A 52 -16.93 -4.84 6.18
C ALA A 52 -15.96 -5.54 7.15
N SER A 53 -16.14 -6.86 7.34
CA SER A 53 -15.19 -7.74 7.98
C SER A 53 -13.77 -7.37 7.54
N GLY A 54 -12.80 -7.56 8.43
CA GLY A 54 -11.41 -7.24 8.17
C GLY A 54 -10.94 -7.72 6.80
N VAL A 55 -11.49 -8.82 6.29
CA VAL A 55 -11.26 -9.38 4.95
C VAL A 55 -11.40 -8.35 3.83
N LEU A 56 -12.52 -7.61 3.71
CA LEU A 56 -12.71 -6.65 2.61
C LEU A 56 -11.65 -5.53 2.66
N VAL A 57 -11.43 -4.97 3.84
CA VAL A 57 -10.43 -3.91 4.04
C VAL A 57 -9.03 -4.44 3.74
N THR A 58 -8.70 -5.65 4.19
CA THR A 58 -7.40 -6.28 3.91
C THR A 58 -7.22 -6.59 2.42
N THR A 59 -8.26 -7.03 1.71
CA THR A 59 -8.14 -7.26 0.25
C THR A 59 -7.85 -5.95 -0.49
N PHE A 60 -8.54 -4.86 -0.15
CA PHE A 60 -8.25 -3.56 -0.76
C PHE A 60 -6.84 -3.07 -0.42
N THR A 61 -6.41 -3.19 0.83
CA THR A 61 -5.06 -2.75 1.22
C THR A 61 -3.97 -3.63 0.61
N ASP A 62 -4.21 -4.93 0.40
CA ASP A 62 -3.27 -5.83 -0.26
C ASP A 62 -3.11 -5.45 -1.74
N VAL A 63 -4.22 -5.31 -2.47
CA VAL A 63 -4.19 -4.95 -3.91
C VAL A 63 -3.51 -3.59 -4.11
N LEU A 64 -3.86 -2.59 -3.30
CA LEU A 64 -3.29 -1.25 -3.40
C LEU A 64 -1.82 -1.22 -2.97
N GLY A 65 -1.45 -1.98 -1.93
CA GLY A 65 -0.07 -2.13 -1.48
C GLY A 65 0.82 -2.72 -2.58
N PHE A 66 0.39 -3.81 -3.22
CA PHE A 66 1.09 -4.39 -4.36
C PHE A 66 1.13 -3.43 -5.55
N PHE A 67 0.03 -2.75 -5.85
CA PHE A 67 -0.04 -1.78 -6.93
C PHE A 67 0.97 -0.64 -6.75
N PHE A 68 1.07 -0.04 -5.56
CA PHE A 68 2.05 1.01 -5.31
C PHE A 68 3.49 0.51 -5.40
N PHE A 69 3.78 -0.65 -4.81
CA PHE A 69 5.13 -1.20 -4.86
C PHE A 69 5.57 -1.52 -6.28
N LEU A 70 4.75 -2.29 -7.02
CA LEU A 70 5.06 -2.68 -8.39
C LEU A 70 5.03 -1.48 -9.34
N GLY A 71 4.05 -0.59 -9.21
CA GLY A 71 3.94 0.61 -10.04
C GLY A 71 5.16 1.51 -9.92
N ILE A 72 5.60 1.82 -8.69
CA ILE A 72 6.81 2.63 -8.47
C ILE A 72 8.06 1.88 -8.93
N ALA A 73 8.15 0.58 -8.69
CA ALA A 73 9.27 -0.23 -9.17
C ALA A 73 9.38 -0.22 -10.69
N THR A 74 8.26 -0.36 -11.41
CA THR A 74 8.22 -0.30 -12.88
C THR A 74 8.63 1.08 -13.40
N LEU A 75 8.17 2.16 -12.76
CA LEU A 75 8.57 3.52 -13.14
C LEU A 75 10.06 3.79 -12.94
N MET A 76 10.69 3.09 -11.99
CA MET A 76 12.12 3.24 -11.67
C MET A 76 12.97 2.06 -12.15
N ILE A 77 12.47 1.23 -13.06
CA ILE A 77 13.09 -0.07 -13.39
C ILE A 77 14.53 0.08 -13.90
N GLU A 78 14.81 1.12 -14.71
CA GLU A 78 16.15 1.43 -15.22
C GLU A 78 17.16 1.81 -14.11
N ARG A 79 16.68 2.29 -12.96
CA ARG A 79 17.51 2.65 -11.80
C ARG A 79 17.69 1.49 -10.81
N ILE A 80 16.85 0.45 -10.93
CA ILE A 80 16.81 -0.72 -10.04
C ILE A 80 17.56 -1.92 -10.63
N ALA A 81 17.49 -2.07 -11.96
CA ALA A 81 18.22 -3.06 -12.76
C ALA A 81 19.73 -2.80 -12.74
#